data_AF-A0A847CAD7-F1
#
_entry.id   AF-A0A847CAD7-F1
#
_cell.length_a   1.000
_cell.length_b   1.000
_cell.length_c   1.000
_cell.angle_alpha   90.00
_cell.angle_beta   90.00
_cell.angle_gamma   90.00
#
_symmetry.space_group_name_H-M   'P 1'
#
loop_
_entity.id
_entity.type
_entity.pdbx_description
1 polymer ?
#
loop_
_entity_poly.entity_id
_entity_poly.type
_entity_poly.pdbx_seq_one_letter_code
_entity_poly.pdbx_strand_id
1 'polypeptide(L)'
;MDPPSYGRGPAGEMWRLEDNIYSLVETCKAVLSDNPLFFTVNSYTAGLSPSVTKYVVASVLKDLRGEVVCDEIGLPVTESGLSLPCGNTTMFISDEVTF
;
A
#
# COMPACT_ATOMS: atom_id res chain seq x y z
N MET A 1 -4.80 -4.00 -0.82
CA MET A 1 -5.39 -3.57 0.45
C MET A 1 -5.73 -2.11 0.35
N ASP A 2 -6.89 -1.72 0.88
CA ASP A 2 -7.36 -0.34 0.88
C ASP A 2 -7.82 0.09 2.28
N PRO A 3 -6.89 0.20 3.24
CA PRO A 3 -7.23 0.58 4.61
C PRO A 3 -7.67 2.05 4.70
N PRO A 4 -8.69 2.37 5.52
CA PRO A 4 -9.04 3.76 5.81
C PRO A 4 -7.96 4.42 6.69
N SER A 5 -7.91 5.76 6.71
CA SER A 5 -7.03 6.50 7.64
C SER A 5 -7.35 6.21 9.11
N TYR A 6 -8.64 6.20 9.43
CA TYR A 6 -9.17 6.03 10.77
C TYR A 6 -10.47 5.23 10.70
N GLY A 7 -10.70 4.37 11.68
CA GLY A 7 -11.91 3.55 11.72
C GLY A 7 -12.13 2.90 13.07
N ARG A 8 -13.17 2.07 13.12
CA ARG A 8 -13.41 1.16 14.24
C ARG A 8 -13.66 -0.24 13.72
N GLY A 9 -13.05 -1.23 14.36
CA GLY A 9 -13.37 -2.63 14.11
C GLY A 9 -14.73 -3.03 14.69
N PRO A 10 -15.20 -4.25 14.40
CA PRO A 10 -16.50 -4.74 14.83
C PRO A 10 -16.71 -4.72 16.35
N ALA A 11 -15.64 -4.92 17.14
CA ALA A 11 -15.69 -4.87 18.60
C ALA A 11 -15.44 -3.47 19.17
N GLY A 12 -15.34 -2.45 18.31
CA GLY A 12 -15.06 -1.07 18.69
C GLY A 12 -13.56 -0.75 18.83
N GLU A 13 -12.67 -1.68 18.47
CA GLU A 13 -11.23 -1.42 18.44
C GLU A 13 -10.91 -0.26 17.51
N MET A 14 -10.00 0.60 17.97
CA MET A 14 -9.59 1.79 17.24
C MET A 14 -8.63 1.40 16.13
N TRP A 15 -8.92 1.85 14.92
CA TRP A 15 -8.02 1.71 13.77
C TRP A 15 -7.42 3.07 13.43
N ARG A 16 -6.10 3.12 13.26
CA ARG A 16 -5.36 4.23 12.67
C ARG A 16 -4.30 3.67 11.73
N LEU A 17 -4.27 4.16 10.49
CA LEU A 17 -3.38 3.66 9.46
C LEU A 17 -1.91 3.68 9.91
N GLU A 18 -1.46 4.80 10.48
CA GLU A 18 -0.08 4.98 10.97
C GLU A 18 0.32 3.99 12.08
N ASP A 19 -0.62 3.63 12.95
CA ASP A 19 -0.38 2.69 14.06
C ASP A 19 -0.48 1.22 13.62
N ASN A 20 -1.25 0.94 12.57
CA ASN A 20 -1.68 -0.41 12.24
C ASN A 20 -1.22 -0.91 10.85
N ILE A 21 -0.61 -0.07 10.02
CA ILE A 21 -0.18 -0.48 8.67
C ILE A 21 0.82 -1.64 8.70
N TYR A 22 1.75 -1.63 9.65
CA TYR A 22 2.76 -2.67 9.76
C TYR A 22 2.14 -4.04 10.05
N SER A 23 1.29 -4.13 11.09
CA SER A 23 0.60 -5.37 11.46
C SER A 23 -0.39 -5.86 10.40
N LEU A 24 -1.02 -4.94 9.66
CA LEU A 24 -1.85 -5.28 8.51
C LEU A 24 -1.03 -6.00 7.43
N VAL A 25 0.13 -5.45 7.05
CA VAL A 25 0.97 -6.05 6.00
C VAL A 25 1.54 -7.40 6.46
N GLU A 26 1.93 -7.55 7.72
CA GLU A 26 2.33 -8.86 8.29
C GLU A 26 1.22 -9.91 8.19
N THR A 27 0.00 -9.51 8.53
CA THR A 27 -1.17 -10.41 8.43
C THR A 27 -1.44 -10.79 6.98
N CYS A 28 -1.34 -9.85 6.04
CA CYS A 28 -1.47 -10.14 4.62
C CYS A 28 -0.41 -11.11 4.13
N LYS A 29 0.86 -10.95 4.55
CA LYS A 29 1.95 -11.85 4.19
C LYS A 29 1.64 -13.30 4.53
N ALA A 30 1.04 -13.55 5.70
CA ALA A 30 0.72 -14.89 6.18
C ALA A 30 -0.32 -15.63 5.31
N VAL A 31 -1.04 -14.92 4.44
CA VAL A 31 -2.07 -15.48 3.55
C VAL A 31 -1.74 -15.31 2.06
N LEU A 32 -0.55 -14.82 1.73
CA LEU A 32 -0.07 -14.82 0.35
C LEU A 32 0.17 -16.26 -0.11
N SER A 33 0.03 -16.51 -1.42
CA SER A 33 0.48 -17.76 -2.03
C SER A 33 1.99 -17.90 -1.89
N ASP A 34 2.51 -19.12 -2.03
CA ASP A 34 3.95 -19.40 -1.98
C ASP A 34 4.74 -18.56 -3.01
N ASN A 35 4.12 -18.30 -4.17
CA ASN A 35 4.65 -17.44 -5.23
C ASN A 35 3.62 -16.33 -5.54
N PRO A 36 3.61 -15.21 -4.79
CA PRO A 36 2.67 -14.12 -5.04
C PRO A 36 3.17 -13.25 -6.20
N LEU A 37 2.33 -13.01 -7.21
CA LEU A 37 2.71 -12.17 -8.36
C LEU A 37 2.80 -10.68 -8.01
N PHE A 38 1.90 -10.21 -7.13
CA PHE A 38 1.91 -8.83 -6.66
C PHE A 38 1.18 -8.70 -5.31
N PHE A 39 1.50 -7.64 -4.58
CA PHE A 39 0.74 -7.19 -3.41
C PHE A 39 0.68 -5.67 -3.41
N THR A 40 -0.51 -5.09 -3.24
CA THR A 40 -0.69 -3.63 -3.29
C THR A 40 -1.36 -3.10 -2.03
N VAL A 41 -0.96 -1.90 -1.61
CA VAL A 41 -1.61 -1.11 -0.57
C VAL A 41 -1.89 0.28 -1.13
N ASN A 42 -3.15 0.71 -1.08
CA ASN A 42 -3.57 2.06 -1.42
C ASN A 42 -3.89 2.84 -0.14
N SER A 43 -3.59 4.13 -0.15
CA SER A 43 -4.05 5.07 0.87
C SER A 43 -4.60 6.32 0.19
N TYR A 44 -5.84 6.67 0.52
CA TYR A 44 -6.51 7.88 0.00
C TYR A 44 -6.36 9.07 0.93
N THR A 45 -5.40 9.02 1.84
CA THR A 45 -5.25 10.02 2.90
C THR A 45 -3.88 10.66 2.83
N ALA A 46 -3.86 11.98 2.91
CA ALA A 46 -2.65 12.79 2.72
C ALA A 46 -1.62 12.66 3.87
N GLY A 47 -1.97 11.99 4.98
CA GLY A 47 -1.14 11.95 6.18
C GLY A 47 0.07 11.00 6.12
N LEU A 48 0.07 10.02 5.21
CA LEU A 48 1.13 9.01 5.12
C LEU A 48 1.83 9.08 3.76
N SER A 49 3.14 9.36 3.76
CA SER A 49 3.95 9.39 2.54
C SER A 49 4.01 8.02 1.87
N PRO A 50 3.95 7.93 0.53
CA PRO A 50 4.17 6.68 -0.21
C PRO A 50 5.48 5.99 0.18
N SER A 51 6.53 6.76 0.48
CA SER A 51 7.83 6.25 0.88
C SER A 51 7.79 5.45 2.20
N VAL A 52 6.93 5.84 3.13
CA VAL A 52 6.75 5.14 4.42
C VAL A 52 6.06 3.81 4.19
N THR A 53 4.99 3.79 3.40
CA THR A 53 4.29 2.55 3.02
C THR A 53 5.22 1.61 2.26
N LYS A 54 6.04 2.12 1.33
CA LYS A 54 7.10 1.35 0.66
C LYS A 54 8.07 0.73 1.65
N TYR A 55 8.57 1.49 2.63
CA TYR A 55 9.48 0.96 3.64
C TYR A 55 8.83 -0.19 4.43
N VAL A 56 7.57 -0.05 4.83
CA VAL A 56 6.82 -1.11 5.56
C VAL A 56 6.67 -2.36 4.70
N VAL A 57 6.16 -2.21 3.46
CA VAL A 57 5.95 -3.34 2.55
C VAL A 57 7.27 -4.03 2.22
N ALA A 58 8.32 -3.29 1.90
CA ALA A 58 9.64 -3.84 1.63
C ALA A 58 10.25 -4.54 2.86
N SER A 59 10.00 -4.04 4.07
CA SER A 59 10.50 -4.67 5.30
C SER A 59 9.82 -6.00 5.59
N VAL A 60 8.49 -6.07 5.41
CA VAL A 60 7.70 -7.27 5.69
C VAL A 60 7.90 -8.35 4.62
N LEU A 61 7.96 -7.94 3.35
CA LEU A 61 8.07 -8.84 2.19
C LEU A 61 9.52 -9.04 1.70
N LYS A 62 10.52 -8.69 2.51
CA LYS A 62 11.95 -8.71 2.15
C LYS A 62 12.52 -10.06 1.69
N ASP A 63 11.83 -11.14 2.00
CA ASP A 63 12.17 -12.53 1.67
C ASP A 63 11.55 -13.01 0.36
N LEU A 64 10.64 -12.22 -0.23
CA LEU A 64 10.08 -12.50 -1.54
C LEU A 64 10.99 -11.92 -2.64
N ARG A 65 11.05 -12.62 -3.78
CA ARG A 65 11.80 -12.17 -4.96
C ARG A 65 10.94 -11.24 -5.80
N GLY A 66 11.35 -9.98 -5.85
CA GLY A 66 10.61 -8.93 -6.55
C GLY A 66 11.08 -7.54 -6.13
N GLU A 67 10.35 -6.53 -6.60
CA GLU A 67 10.59 -5.13 -6.27
C GLU A 67 9.40 -4.51 -5.55
N VAL A 68 9.66 -3.51 -4.71
CA VAL A 68 8.61 -2.68 -4.11
C VAL A 68 8.70 -1.28 -4.67
N VAL A 69 7.65 -0.88 -5.38
CA VAL A 69 7.48 0.45 -5.97
C VAL A 69 6.39 1.21 -5.23
N CYS A 70 6.45 2.53 -5.27
CA CYS A 70 5.39 3.39 -4.74
C CYS A 70 5.28 4.66 -5.58
N ASP A 71 4.07 5.18 -5.69
CA ASP A 71 3.78 6.43 -6.38
C ASP A 71 2.49 7.07 -5.85
N GLU A 72 2.16 8.24 -6.35
CA GLU A 72 0.88 8.90 -6.12
C GLU A 72 -0.20 8.43 -7.12
N ILE A 73 -1.43 8.37 -6.61
CA ILE A 73 -2.62 8.18 -7.43
C ILE A 73 -3.11 9.58 -7.81
N GLY A 74 -3.13 9.88 -9.11
CA GLY A 74 -3.57 11.17 -9.63
C GLY A 74 -4.80 11.06 -10.54
N LEU A 75 -5.66 12.10 -10.52
CA LEU A 75 -6.70 12.30 -11.54
C LEU A 75 -6.24 13.37 -12.54
N PRO A 76 -6.23 13.10 -13.86
CA PRO A 76 -5.82 14.10 -14.84
C PRO A 76 -6.83 15.25 -14.90
N VAL A 77 -6.33 16.49 -14.85
CA VAL A 77 -7.14 17.72 -14.91
C VAL A 77 -6.99 18.36 -16.29
N THR A 78 -8.07 18.36 -17.07
CA THR A 78 -8.07 18.82 -18.47
C THR A 78 -7.61 20.28 -18.63
N GLU A 79 -8.04 21.17 -17.75
CA GLU A 79 -7.77 22.62 -17.87
C GLU A 79 -6.32 22.98 -17.54
N SER A 80 -5.73 22.36 -16.52
CA SER A 80 -4.36 22.65 -16.09
C SER A 80 -3.31 21.77 -16.75
N GLY A 81 -3.70 20.60 -17.29
CA GLY A 81 -2.77 19.55 -17.74
C GLY A 81 -2.00 18.86 -16.60
N LEU A 82 -2.33 19.17 -15.34
CA LEU A 82 -1.71 18.58 -14.16
C LEU A 82 -2.53 17.38 -13.65
N SER A 83 -1.94 16.59 -12.75
CA SER A 83 -2.66 15.55 -12.02
C SER A 83 -3.08 16.06 -10.64
N LEU A 84 -4.37 15.91 -10.30
CA LEU A 84 -4.91 16.15 -8.97
C LEU A 84 -4.51 14.98 -8.05
N PRO A 85 -3.73 15.19 -6.98
CA PRO A 85 -3.39 14.14 -6.04
C PRO A 85 -4.65 13.58 -5.36
N CYS A 86 -4.83 12.27 -5.45
CA CYS A 86 -6.01 11.57 -4.94
C CYS A 86 -5.65 10.45 -3.97
N GLY A 87 -4.36 10.15 -3.79
CA GLY A 87 -3.89 9.15 -2.85
C GLY A 87 -2.48 8.70 -3.19
N ASN A 88 -2.06 7.59 -2.61
CA ASN A 88 -0.84 6.90 -2.96
C ASN A 88 -1.05 5.40 -3.06
N THR A 89 -0.18 4.76 -3.82
CA THR A 89 -0.12 3.31 -3.96
C THR A 89 1.29 2.82 -3.69
N THR A 90 1.39 1.66 -3.07
CA THR A 90 2.61 0.88 -2.95
C THR A 90 2.34 -0.51 -3.47
N MET A 91 3.25 -1.06 -4.26
CA MET A 91 3.12 -2.37 -4.86
C MET A 91 4.42 -3.15 -4.72
N PHE A 92 4.33 -4.37 -4.19
CA PHE A 92 5.30 -5.43 -4.45
C PHE A 92 4.95 -6.09 -5.79
N ILE A 93 5.94 -6.30 -6.65
CA ILE A 93 5.83 -6.96 -7.96
C ILE A 93 6.88 -8.05 -7.99
N SER A 94 6.48 -9.29 -8.26
CA SER A 94 7.40 -10.42 -8.37
C SER A 94 8.27 -10.31 -9.62
N ASP A 95 9.51 -10.81 -9.53
CA ASP A 95 10.42 -10.98 -10.69
C ASP A 95 9.81 -11.83 -11.82
N GLU A 96 8.78 -12.64 -11.51
CA GLU A 96 8.06 -13.46 -12.50
C GLU A 96 7.16 -12.63 -13.42
N VAL A 97 6.79 -11.41 -13.01
CA VAL A 97 5.96 -10.50 -13.81
C VAL A 97 6.86 -9.76 -14.80
N THR A 98 6.68 -10.04 -16.10
CA THR A 98 7.38 -9.37 -17.19
C THR A 98 6.45 -8.36 -17.87
N PHE A 99 6.94 -7.13 -18.10
CA PHE A 99 6.24 -6.06 -18.83
C PHE A 99 6.76 -5.92 -20.25
#